data_AF-A0A932VNR7-F1
#
_entry.id   AF-A0A932VNR7-F1
#
_cell.length_a   1.000
_cell.length_b   1.000
_cell.length_c   1.000
_cell.angle_alpha   90.00
_cell.angle_beta   90.00
_cell.angle_gamma   90.00
#
_symmetry.space_group_name_H-M   'P 1'
#
loop_
_entity.id
_entity.type
_entity.pdbx_description
1 polymer ?
#
loop_
_entity_poly.entity_id
_entity_poly.type
_entity_poly.pdbx_seq_one_letter_code
_entity_poly.pdbx_strand_id
1 'polypeptide(L)'
;MRTLLGFFREFGKARSNRLKFICTDMWAPYLKVIKKKAPQAIHVLDRFHIMKHVNDAIDTARREEARKYKGTNQEALLTNSRWPLLKNKPTALYHTLGKLPVPEMTHRFC
;
A
#
# COMPACT_ATOMS: atom_id res chain seq x y z
N MET A 1 28.46 5.28 4.07
CA MET A 1 27.07 4.83 3.82
C MET A 1 26.95 3.37 4.25
N ARG A 2 26.24 3.07 5.36
CA ARG A 2 26.04 1.68 5.82
C ARG A 2 24.93 1.04 4.97
N THR A 3 25.25 -0.03 4.25
CA THR A 3 24.28 -0.77 3.41
C THR A 3 23.48 -1.75 4.27
N LEU A 4 22.32 -2.21 3.78
CA LEU A 4 21.52 -3.25 4.47
C LEU A 4 22.34 -4.53 4.74
N LEU A 5 23.26 -4.88 3.83
CA LEU A 5 24.21 -5.98 4.06
C LEU A 5 25.19 -5.70 5.20
N GLY A 6 25.65 -4.45 5.35
CA GLY A 6 26.48 -4.04 6.47
C GLY A 6 25.74 -4.17 7.79
N PHE A 7 24.48 -3.73 7.83
CA PHE A 7 23.60 -3.93 8.99
C PHE A 7 23.51 -5.41 9.37
N PHE A 8 23.21 -6.32 8.44
CA PHE A 8 23.12 -7.76 8.79
C PHE A 8 24.45 -8.38 9.23
N ARG A 9 25.60 -7.82 8.83
CA ARG A 9 26.92 -8.26 9.35
C ARG A 9 27.08 -7.85 10.81
N GLU A 10 26.81 -6.58 11.12
CA GLU A 10 26.86 -6.02 12.47
C GLU A 10 25.80 -6.66 13.39
N PHE A 11 24.61 -6.90 12.85
CA PHE A 11 23.49 -7.54 13.55
C PHE A 11 23.80 -9.02 13.84
N GLY A 12 24.59 -9.69 13.00
CA GLY A 12 25.07 -11.04 13.27
C GLY A 12 24.01 -12.13 13.05
N LYS A 13 24.50 -13.35 12.84
CA LYS A 13 23.68 -14.50 12.39
C LYS A 13 22.64 -14.93 13.44
N ALA A 14 23.04 -15.00 14.71
CA ALA A 14 22.15 -15.44 15.79
C ALA A 14 20.91 -14.54 15.93
N ARG A 15 21.09 -13.20 15.90
CA ARG A 15 19.97 -12.26 15.96
C ARG A 15 19.15 -12.28 14.68
N SER A 16 19.79 -12.37 13.52
CA SER A 16 19.11 -12.45 12.22
C SER A 16 18.18 -13.66 12.12
N ASN A 17 18.59 -14.82 12.65
CA ASN A 17 17.78 -16.04 12.68
C ASN A 17 16.56 -15.96 13.61
N ARG A 18 16.56 -15.02 14.57
CA ARG A 18 15.45 -14.79 15.49
C ARG A 18 14.39 -13.84 14.93
N LEU A 19 14.66 -13.20 13.80
CA LEU A 19 13.70 -12.33 13.13
C LEU A 19 12.52 -13.18 12.63
N LYS A 20 11.31 -12.80 13.05
CA LYS A 20 10.04 -13.40 12.62
C LYS A 20 9.35 -12.57 11.53
N PHE A 21 9.49 -11.25 11.61
CA PHE A 21 8.88 -10.29 10.69
C PHE A 21 9.91 -9.23 10.31
N ILE A 22 9.91 -8.85 9.04
CA ILE A 22 10.72 -7.76 8.53
C ILE A 22 9.81 -6.89 7.67
N CYS A 23 9.73 -5.60 7.99
CA CYS A 23 9.02 -4.61 7.18
C CYS A 23 10.03 -3.78 6.38
N THR A 24 9.95 -3.76 5.05
CA THR A 24 10.76 -2.85 4.23
C THR A 24 9.98 -2.27 3.06
N ASP A 25 10.57 -1.26 2.44
CA ASP A 25 10.22 -0.82 1.09
C ASP A 25 10.37 -1.96 0.06
N MET A 26 9.74 -1.79 -1.11
CA MET A 26 9.63 -2.73 -2.23
C MET A 26 10.88 -2.83 -3.11
N TRP A 27 11.98 -2.17 -2.72
CA TRP A 27 13.19 -2.15 -3.52
C TRP A 27 13.82 -3.55 -3.66
N ALA A 28 14.03 -4.00 -4.90
CA ALA A 28 14.50 -5.35 -5.20
C ALA A 28 15.80 -5.78 -4.48
N PRO A 29 16.80 -4.92 -4.27
CA PRO A 29 17.96 -5.23 -3.44
C PRO A 29 17.63 -5.58 -1.98
N TYR A 30 16.61 -4.97 -1.37
CA TYR A 30 16.20 -5.33 0.00
C TYR A 30 15.63 -6.73 0.05
N LEU A 31 14.74 -7.07 -0.89
CA LEU A 31 14.20 -8.43 -1.06
C LEU A 31 15.32 -9.47 -1.19
N LYS A 32 16.33 -9.19 -2.02
CA LYS A 32 17.50 -10.10 -2.21
C LYS A 32 18.29 -10.29 -0.92
N VAL A 33 18.53 -9.22 -0.18
CA VAL A 33 19.32 -9.28 1.06
C VAL A 33 18.56 -10.00 2.17
N ILE A 34 17.26 -9.71 2.33
CA ILE A 34 16.40 -10.34 3.34
C ILE A 34 16.29 -11.83 3.08
N LYS A 35 16.04 -12.24 1.82
CA LYS A 35 16.01 -13.66 1.42
C LYS A 35 17.32 -14.38 1.76
N LYS A 36 18.46 -13.68 1.72
CA LYS A 36 19.77 -14.26 2.06
C LYS A 36 20.08 -14.26 3.56
N LYS A 37 19.63 -13.25 4.30
CA LYS A 37 20.06 -12.99 5.68
C LYS A 37 19.05 -13.40 6.76
N ALA A 38 17.77 -13.44 6.41
CA ALA A 38 16.69 -13.85 7.30
C ALA A 38 15.58 -14.58 6.49
N PRO A 39 15.89 -15.72 5.85
CA PRO A 39 14.93 -16.45 5.02
C PRO A 39 13.71 -16.97 5.78
N GLN A 40 13.83 -17.13 7.10
CA GLN A 40 12.76 -17.59 7.97
C GLN A 40 11.76 -16.49 8.37
N ALA A 41 12.11 -15.22 8.16
CA ALA A 41 11.26 -14.10 8.54
C ALA A 41 10.20 -13.84 7.46
N ILE A 42 8.97 -13.56 7.89
CA ILE A 42 7.91 -13.08 7.01
C ILE A 42 8.27 -11.66 6.57
N HIS A 43 8.41 -11.47 5.27
CA HIS A 43 8.70 -10.17 4.69
C HIS A 43 7.40 -9.42 4.39
N VAL A 44 7.14 -8.38 5.16
CA VAL A 44 6.04 -7.45 4.99
C VAL A 44 6.51 -6.24 4.18
N LEU A 45 5.75 -5.86 3.17
CA LEU A 45 6.02 -4.65 2.40
C LEU A 45 5.37 -3.45 3.09
N ASP A 46 6.09 -2.33 3.13
CA ASP A 46 5.61 -1.11 3.76
C ASP A 46 4.32 -0.60 3.07
N ARG A 47 3.26 -0.48 3.87
CA ARG A 47 1.94 0.01 3.44
C ARG A 47 2.00 1.37 2.78
N PHE A 48 2.87 2.28 3.22
CA PHE A 48 2.98 3.62 2.65
C PHE A 48 3.32 3.58 1.16
N HIS A 49 4.32 2.78 0.80
CA HIS A 49 4.76 2.63 -0.58
C HIS A 49 3.68 1.95 -1.43
N ILE A 50 3.04 0.90 -0.91
CA ILE A 50 1.91 0.25 -1.58
C ILE A 50 0.78 1.25 -1.84
N MET A 51 0.36 1.99 -0.82
CA MET A 51 -0.73 2.95 -0.94
C MET A 51 -0.39 4.09 -1.90
N LYS A 52 0.88 4.52 -1.96
CA LYS A 52 1.34 5.50 -2.94
C LYS A 52 1.14 4.99 -4.37
N HIS A 53 1.61 3.77 -4.67
CA HIS A 53 1.43 3.18 -6.00
C HIS A 53 -0.05 2.97 -6.37
N VAL A 54 -0.88 2.53 -5.42
CA VAL A 54 -2.33 2.39 -5.62
C VAL A 54 -2.96 3.76 -5.93
N ASN A 55 -2.64 4.79 -5.15
CA ASN A 55 -3.17 6.13 -5.35
C ASN A 55 -2.77 6.71 -6.72
N ASP A 56 -1.51 6.51 -7.12
CA ASP A 56 -1.00 6.96 -8.41
C ASP A 56 -1.70 6.25 -9.58
N ALA A 57 -1.94 4.94 -9.44
CA ALA A 57 -2.66 4.15 -10.45
C ALA A 57 -4.13 4.60 -10.58
N ILE A 58 -4.83 4.79 -9.45
CA ILE A 58 -6.22 5.28 -9.43
C ILE A 58 -6.33 6.66 -10.07
N ASP A 59 -5.44 7.59 -9.72
CA ASP A 59 -5.49 8.93 -10.29
C ASP A 59 -5.11 8.96 -11.76
N THR A 60 -4.21 8.07 -12.21
CA THR A 60 -3.89 7.91 -13.63
C THR A 60 -5.10 7.42 -14.41
N ALA A 61 -5.76 6.35 -13.96
CA ALA A 61 -6.98 5.84 -14.58
C ALA A 61 -8.10 6.91 -14.61
N ARG A 62 -8.30 7.62 -13.49
CA ARG A 62 -9.25 8.74 -13.42
C ARG A 62 -8.95 9.83 -14.44
N ARG A 63 -7.67 10.20 -14.62
CA ARG A 63 -7.25 11.21 -15.61
C ARG A 63 -7.49 10.74 -17.04
N GLU A 64 -7.25 9.48 -17.33
CA GLU A 64 -7.49 8.88 -18.65
C GLU A 64 -8.98 8.87 -18.98
N GLU A 65 -9.83 8.39 -18.07
CA GLU A 65 -11.28 8.40 -18.26
C GLU A 65 -11.83 9.83 -18.37
N ALA A 66 -11.35 10.77 -17.54
CA ALA A 66 -11.79 12.17 -17.63
C ALA A 66 -11.44 12.82 -18.98
N ARG A 67 -10.31 12.45 -19.58
CA ARG A 67 -9.94 12.89 -20.93
C ARG A 67 -10.86 12.31 -22.01
N LYS A 68 -11.31 11.06 -21.86
CA LYS A 68 -12.25 10.43 -22.81
C LYS A 68 -13.61 11.12 -22.82
N TYR A 69 -14.08 11.57 -21.66
CA TYR A 69 -15.40 12.22 -21.54
C TYR A 69 -15.40 13.72 -21.84
N LYS A 70 -14.24 14.33 -22.12
CA LYS A 70 -14.14 15.76 -22.42
C LYS A 70 -14.95 16.12 -23.67
N GLY A 71 -15.84 17.12 -23.58
CA GLY A 71 -16.72 17.52 -24.69
C GLY A 71 -17.93 16.59 -24.91
N THR A 72 -18.16 15.63 -24.01
CA THR A 72 -19.37 14.81 -23.99
C THR A 72 -20.30 15.27 -22.87
N ASN A 73 -21.56 14.83 -22.89
CA ASN A 73 -22.50 15.07 -21.78
C ASN A 73 -22.04 14.46 -20.43
N GLN A 74 -20.99 13.63 -20.45
CA GLN A 74 -20.45 12.92 -19.30
C GLN A 74 -19.16 13.56 -18.74
N GLU A 75 -18.72 14.72 -19.26
CA GLU A 75 -17.49 15.39 -18.83
C GLU A 75 -17.42 15.63 -17.31
N ALA A 76 -18.57 15.92 -16.68
CA ALA A 76 -18.64 16.20 -15.25
C ALA A 76 -18.52 14.97 -14.34
N LEU A 77 -18.62 13.74 -14.86
CA LEU A 77 -18.67 12.50 -14.03
C LEU A 77 -17.45 12.32 -13.12
N LEU A 78 -16.27 12.74 -13.59
CA LEU A 78 -15.02 12.56 -12.86
C LEU A 78 -14.49 13.86 -12.25
N THR A 79 -15.22 14.96 -12.37
CA THR A 79 -14.93 16.22 -11.69
C THR A 79 -15.03 16.02 -10.18
N ASN A 80 -14.00 16.45 -9.43
CA ASN A 80 -13.90 16.27 -7.97
C ASN A 80 -13.93 14.81 -7.45
N SER A 81 -13.88 13.80 -8.33
CA SER A 81 -13.94 12.38 -7.96
C SER A 81 -12.65 11.81 -7.35
N ARG A 82 -11.53 12.56 -7.39
CA ARG A 82 -10.22 12.12 -6.90
C ARG A 82 -10.27 11.63 -5.45
N TRP A 83 -10.68 12.48 -4.51
CA TRP A 83 -10.69 12.11 -3.09
C TRP A 83 -11.66 10.98 -2.75
N PRO A 84 -12.89 10.94 -3.31
CA PRO A 84 -13.77 9.77 -3.18
C PRO A 84 -13.13 8.45 -3.64
N LEU A 85 -12.37 8.45 -4.74
CA LEU A 85 -11.74 7.25 -5.29
C LEU A 85 -10.51 6.78 -4.48
N LEU A 86 -9.79 7.72 -3.85
CA LEU A 86 -8.61 7.41 -3.03
C LEU A 86 -8.96 7.00 -1.60
N LYS A 87 -10.20 7.24 -1.15
CA LYS A 87 -10.65 6.82 0.18
C LYS A 87 -11.01 5.33 0.15
N ASN A 88 -10.50 4.59 1.13
CA ASN A 88 -10.80 3.18 1.27
C ASN A 88 -12.28 3.00 1.67
N LYS A 89 -12.99 2.11 0.97
CA LYS A 89 -14.44 1.90 1.09
C LYS A 89 -14.98 1.62 2.50
N PRO A 90 -14.30 0.99 3.47
CA PRO A 90 -14.86 0.92 4.82
C PRO A 90 -15.10 2.34 5.36
N THR A 91 -14.11 3.22 5.37
CA THR A 91 -14.29 4.59 5.91
C THR A 91 -15.19 5.47 5.03
N ALA A 92 -15.19 5.28 3.71
CA ALA A 92 -15.98 6.09 2.79
C ALA A 92 -17.46 5.68 2.70
N LEU A 93 -17.77 4.38 2.75
CA LEU A 93 -19.14 3.89 2.55
C LEU A 93 -20.03 4.10 3.79
N TYR A 94 -19.48 4.06 5.02
CA TYR A 94 -20.28 4.27 6.24
C TYR A 94 -20.88 5.68 6.33
N HIS A 95 -20.19 6.69 5.79
CA HIS A 95 -20.68 8.07 5.84
C HIS A 95 -21.53 8.47 4.62
N THR A 96 -21.47 7.73 3.52
CA THR A 96 -22.14 8.10 2.25
C THR A 96 -23.35 7.22 1.93
N LEU A 97 -23.43 5.99 2.43
CA LEU A 97 -24.57 5.09 2.23
C LEU A 97 -25.37 4.97 3.52
N GLY A 98 -26.51 5.65 3.58
CA GLY A 98 -27.39 5.66 4.74
C GLY A 98 -27.73 4.26 5.26
N LYS A 99 -27.44 4.04 6.55
CA LYS A 99 -28.08 3.04 7.42
C LYS A 99 -27.97 1.56 7.00
N LEU A 100 -26.85 1.10 6.43
CA LEU A 100 -26.57 -0.34 6.37
C LEU A 100 -25.77 -0.80 7.60
N PRO A 101 -26.04 -2.00 8.14
CA PRO A 101 -25.35 -2.49 9.33
C PRO A 101 -23.86 -2.70 9.07
N VAL A 102 -23.05 -2.34 10.06
CA VAL A 102 -21.61 -2.54 10.06
C VAL A 102 -21.33 -4.05 10.12
N PRO A 103 -20.53 -4.63 9.19
CA PRO A 103 -20.14 -6.04 9.30
C PRO A 103 -19.29 -6.25 10.55
N GLU A 104 -19.58 -7.32 11.31
CA GLU A 104 -19.00 -7.61 12.63
C GLU A 104 -17.47 -7.73 12.66
N MET A 105 -16.83 -7.92 11.50
CA MET A 105 -15.39 -8.10 11.42
C MET A 105 -14.73 -6.96 10.67
N THR A 106 -14.65 -5.80 11.33
CA THR A 106 -13.54 -4.89 11.03
C THR A 106 -12.30 -5.49 11.68
N HIS A 107 -11.43 -6.09 10.86
CA HIS A 107 -10.12 -6.56 11.32
C HIS A 107 -9.46 -5.45 12.13
N ARG A 108 -9.19 -5.76 13.41
CA ARG A 108 -8.46 -4.91 14.34
C ARG A 108 -7.04 -4.78 13.78
N PHE A 109 -6.74 -3.63 13.19
CA PHE A 109 -5.40 -3.31 12.70
C PHE A 109 -4.50 -3.13 13.93
N CYS A 110 -3.57 -4.07 14.13
CA CYS A 110 -2.39 -3.86 14.97
C CYS A 110 -1.50 -2.77 14.37
#